data_AF-A0A1J4JTM4-F1
#
_entry.id   AF-A0A1J4JTM4-F1
#
_cell.length_a   1.000
_cell.length_b   1.000
_cell.length_c   1.000
_cell.angle_alpha   90.00
_cell.angle_beta   90.00
_cell.angle_gamma   90.00
#
_symmetry.space_group_name_H-M   'P 1'
#
loop_
_entity.id
_entity.type
_entity.pdbx_description
1 polymer ?
#
loop_
_entity_poly.entity_id
_entity_poly.type
_entity_poly.pdbx_seq_one_letter_code
_entity_poly.pdbx_strand_id
1 'polypeptide(L)'
;MQDRERLIHPLNPNHYRRDPLKISLAMGYIIIIAGYLALFLHAIFAGFSLFFVICNYAMLDKYSFMSYYAAIAPNIAILFVYVSVICCIIIFTYAVFGWILIKEKIGNIILSICAVISIVTLILSFTMIKMSQTFWAMTNRKPGWFSDPNFDVDNSWRSAAFTPYMIKDVARTILFIIQALLYIIGHQISTRKLIKAFDFANGR
;
A
#
# COMPACT_ATOMS: atom_id res chain seq x y z
N MET A 1 -69.25 -5.34 23.85
CA MET A 1 -68.37 -4.28 23.28
C MET A 1 -67.12 -4.13 24.16
N GLN A 2 -66.35 -5.20 24.35
CA GLN A 2 -65.29 -5.21 25.36
C GLN A 2 -64.07 -6.08 24.96
N ASP A 3 -63.85 -6.26 23.66
CA ASP A 3 -62.77 -7.12 23.11
C ASP A 3 -61.95 -6.41 22.01
N ARG A 4 -61.82 -5.08 22.07
CA ARG A 4 -61.00 -4.30 21.13
C ARG A 4 -59.79 -3.61 21.74
N GLU A 5 -59.42 -3.94 22.98
CA GLU A 5 -58.31 -3.26 23.68
C GLU A 5 -57.05 -4.12 23.89
N ARG A 6 -56.98 -5.36 23.38
CA ARG A 6 -55.87 -6.28 23.69
C ARG A 6 -54.81 -6.51 22.60
N LEU A 7 -54.68 -5.64 21.60
CA LEU A 7 -53.64 -5.82 20.56
C LEU A 7 -52.78 -4.59 20.27
N ILE A 8 -52.76 -3.62 21.18
CA ILE A 8 -51.71 -2.60 21.19
C ILE A 8 -50.75 -2.96 22.31
N HIS A 9 -49.97 -4.04 22.11
CA HIS A 9 -48.70 -4.10 22.82
C HIS A 9 -47.91 -2.87 22.35
N PRO A 10 -47.45 -1.98 23.25
CA PRO A 10 -46.51 -0.96 22.84
C PRO A 10 -45.30 -1.72 22.30
N LEU A 11 -45.09 -1.63 20.98
CA LEU A 11 -43.82 -1.99 20.36
C LEU A 11 -42.75 -1.30 21.20
N ASN A 12 -42.03 -2.10 22.00
CA ASN A 12 -40.95 -1.60 22.81
C ASN A 12 -40.03 -0.81 21.86
N PRO A 13 -39.87 0.51 22.02
CA PRO A 13 -39.12 1.31 21.07
C PRO A 13 -37.63 0.91 21.03
N ASN A 14 -37.17 0.11 22.00
CA ASN A 14 -35.85 -0.51 22.01
C ASN A 14 -35.73 -1.74 21.10
N HIS A 15 -36.83 -2.31 20.59
CA HIS A 15 -36.79 -3.48 19.70
C HIS A 15 -36.37 -3.12 18.27
N TYR A 16 -36.50 -1.84 17.90
CA TYR A 16 -35.93 -1.25 16.68
C TYR A 16 -34.69 -0.40 16.97
N ARG A 17 -33.85 -0.83 17.91
CA ARG A 17 -32.48 -0.30 17.98
C ARG A 17 -31.76 -0.85 16.74
N ARG A 18 -31.85 -0.11 15.63
CA ARG A 18 -31.13 -0.37 14.37
C ARG A 18 -29.78 -0.99 14.72
N ASP A 19 -29.50 -2.15 14.15
CA ASP A 19 -28.19 -2.78 14.30
C ASP A 19 -27.13 -1.69 14.17
N PRO A 20 -26.32 -1.43 15.21
CA PRO A 20 -25.33 -0.36 15.19
C PRO A 20 -24.30 -0.58 14.07
N LEU A 21 -24.32 -1.78 13.48
CA LEU A 21 -23.46 -2.26 12.43
C LEU A 21 -24.20 -2.40 11.11
N LYS A 22 -23.77 -1.61 10.12
CA LYS A 22 -24.21 -1.71 8.72
C LYS A 22 -23.73 -2.99 8.02
N ILE A 23 -22.98 -3.84 8.71
CA ILE A 23 -22.34 -5.07 8.19
C ILE A 23 -22.40 -6.17 9.25
N SER A 24 -22.28 -7.44 8.83
CA SER A 24 -22.21 -8.55 9.79
C SER A 24 -20.96 -8.48 10.68
N LEU A 25 -21.04 -9.05 11.89
CA LEU A 25 -19.92 -9.15 12.83
C LEU A 25 -18.71 -9.87 12.20
N ALA A 26 -18.94 -10.96 11.47
CA ALA A 26 -17.90 -11.70 10.76
C ALA A 26 -17.19 -10.83 9.71
N MET A 27 -17.95 -10.04 8.93
CA MET A 27 -17.36 -9.09 7.97
C MET A 27 -16.51 -8.03 8.68
N GLY A 28 -16.97 -7.57 9.84
CA GLY A 28 -16.22 -6.65 10.71
C GLY A 28 -14.83 -7.13 11.10
N TYR A 29 -14.75 -8.36 11.61
CA TYR A 29 -13.47 -8.98 11.97
C TYR A 29 -12.57 -9.22 10.76
N ILE A 30 -13.13 -9.61 9.61
CA ILE A 30 -12.37 -9.76 8.36
C ILE A 30 -11.73 -8.44 7.95
N ILE A 31 -12.47 -7.32 8.03
CA ILE A 31 -11.95 -5.99 7.72
C ILE A 31 -10.79 -5.62 8.67
N ILE A 32 -10.94 -5.87 9.97
CA ILE A 32 -9.89 -5.61 10.96
C ILE A 32 -8.62 -6.42 10.65
N ILE A 33 -8.75 -7.72 10.40
CA ILE A 33 -7.64 -8.62 10.05
C ILE A 33 -6.96 -8.16 8.75
N ALA A 34 -7.74 -7.82 7.72
CA ALA A 34 -7.23 -7.30 6.46
C ALA A 34 -6.43 -6.01 6.66
N GLY A 35 -6.89 -5.12 7.56
CA GLY A 35 -6.17 -3.91 7.91
C GLY A 35 -4.82 -4.19 8.59
N TYR A 36 -4.74 -5.15 9.50
CA TYR A 36 -3.47 -5.56 10.10
C TYR A 36 -2.52 -6.19 9.07
N LEU A 37 -3.05 -7.00 8.14
CA LEU A 37 -2.27 -7.58 7.05
C LEU A 37 -1.68 -6.50 6.14
N ALA A 38 -2.46 -5.47 5.79
CA ALA A 38 -1.95 -4.32 5.04
C ALA A 38 -0.83 -3.61 5.79
N LEU A 39 -0.99 -3.36 7.09
CA LEU A 39 0.04 -2.70 7.90
C LEU A 39 1.37 -3.48 7.86
N PHE A 40 1.30 -4.80 8.00
CA PHE A 40 2.45 -5.69 7.88
C PHE A 40 3.10 -5.63 6.49
N LEU A 41 2.30 -5.74 5.43
CA LEU A 41 2.79 -5.68 4.05
C LEU A 41 3.49 -4.35 3.75
N HIS A 42 2.89 -3.22 4.14
CA HIS A 42 3.47 -1.90 3.94
C HIS A 42 4.79 -1.73 4.70
N ALA A 43 4.86 -2.17 5.95
CA ALA A 43 6.07 -2.06 6.76
C ALA A 43 7.22 -2.90 6.17
N ILE A 44 6.96 -4.15 5.80
CA ILE A 44 7.96 -5.03 5.19
C ILE A 44 8.44 -4.47 3.85
N PHE A 45 7.53 -4.03 2.99
CA PHE A 45 7.92 -3.57 1.67
C PHE A 45 8.57 -2.20 1.67
N ALA A 46 8.19 -1.30 2.57
CA ALA A 46 8.93 -0.07 2.81
C ALA A 46 10.36 -0.38 3.29
N GLY A 47 10.51 -1.32 4.23
CA GLY A 47 11.83 -1.78 4.70
C GLY A 47 12.66 -2.44 3.59
N PHE A 48 12.05 -3.29 2.78
CA PHE A 48 12.69 -3.94 1.64
C PHE A 48 13.13 -2.92 0.57
N SER A 49 12.25 -1.98 0.21
CA SER A 49 12.55 -0.89 -0.72
C SER A 49 13.71 -0.03 -0.21
N LEU A 50 13.71 0.31 1.08
CA LEU A 50 14.77 1.08 1.72
C LEU A 50 16.09 0.32 1.76
N PHE A 51 16.05 -0.97 2.11
CA PHE A 51 17.22 -1.84 2.07
C PHE A 51 17.82 -1.88 0.65
N PHE A 52 16.98 -2.02 -0.37
CA PHE A 52 17.41 -1.91 -1.77
C PHE A 52 18.08 -0.57 -2.03
N VAL A 53 17.44 0.56 -1.76
CA VAL A 53 18.02 1.89 -1.99
C VAL A 53 19.38 2.07 -1.27
N ILE A 54 19.49 1.67 0.00
CA ILE A 54 20.72 1.81 0.79
C ILE A 54 21.83 0.92 0.22
N CYS A 55 21.57 -0.38 0.08
CA CYS A 55 22.59 -1.31 -0.42
C CYS A 55 23.02 -0.97 -1.85
N ASN A 56 22.10 -0.44 -2.66
CA ASN A 56 22.32 -0.21 -4.08
C ASN A 56 23.00 1.12 -4.40
N TYR A 57 22.61 2.20 -3.71
CA TYR A 57 23.08 3.54 -4.03
C TYR A 57 24.06 4.11 -3.01
N ALA A 58 24.09 3.59 -1.78
CA ALA A 58 24.98 4.09 -0.73
C ALA A 58 26.18 3.17 -0.45
N MET A 59 26.07 1.85 -0.67
CA MET A 59 27.11 0.89 -0.26
C MET A 59 27.92 0.28 -1.41
N LEU A 60 27.35 0.17 -2.61
CA LEU A 60 28.03 -0.42 -3.76
C LEU A 60 28.59 0.65 -4.69
N ASP A 61 29.79 0.39 -5.20
CA ASP A 61 30.35 1.20 -6.27
C ASP A 61 29.44 1.11 -7.50
N LYS A 62 29.21 2.24 -8.19
CA LYS A 62 28.10 2.40 -9.17
C LYS A 62 28.06 1.30 -10.24
N TYR A 63 29.23 0.77 -10.60
CA TYR A 63 29.41 -0.24 -11.64
C TYR A 63 29.11 -1.67 -11.17
N SER A 64 29.58 -2.06 -9.98
CA SER A 64 29.34 -3.40 -9.41
C SER A 64 27.85 -3.65 -9.16
N PHE A 65 27.12 -2.60 -8.79
CA PHE A 65 25.68 -2.67 -8.62
C PHE A 65 24.92 -2.75 -9.94
N MET A 66 25.29 -1.94 -10.96
CA MET A 66 24.60 -1.99 -12.26
C MET A 66 24.65 -3.39 -12.87
N SER A 67 25.76 -4.11 -12.67
CA SER A 67 25.90 -5.53 -13.02
C SER A 67 24.85 -6.41 -12.36
N TYR A 68 24.75 -6.31 -11.04
CA TYR A 68 23.88 -7.18 -10.24
C TYR A 68 22.42 -6.83 -10.49
N TYR A 69 22.08 -5.55 -10.43
CA TYR A 69 20.73 -5.06 -10.62
C TYR A 69 20.20 -5.39 -12.00
N ALA A 70 20.97 -5.12 -13.06
CA ALA A 70 20.48 -5.33 -14.41
C ALA A 70 20.15 -6.80 -14.70
N ALA A 71 20.78 -7.76 -14.02
CA ALA A 71 20.46 -9.18 -14.13
C ALA A 71 19.09 -9.54 -13.50
N ILE A 72 18.68 -8.86 -12.43
CA ILE A 72 17.44 -9.16 -11.67
C ILE A 72 16.37 -8.07 -11.72
N ALA A 73 16.65 -6.95 -12.40
CA ALA A 73 15.81 -5.74 -12.41
C ALA A 73 14.36 -5.98 -12.83
N PRO A 74 14.05 -6.79 -13.88
CA PRO A 74 12.67 -7.03 -14.28
C PRO A 74 11.86 -7.72 -13.17
N ASN A 75 12.47 -8.70 -12.49
CA ASN A 75 11.81 -9.45 -11.43
C ASN A 75 11.51 -8.56 -10.22
N ILE A 76 12.46 -7.70 -9.84
CA ILE A 76 12.25 -6.72 -8.75
C ILE A 76 11.17 -5.71 -9.13
N ALA A 77 11.21 -5.17 -10.36
CA ALA A 77 10.21 -4.20 -10.82
C ALA A 77 8.80 -4.80 -10.84
N ILE A 78 8.66 -6.05 -11.31
CA ILE A 78 7.40 -6.79 -11.30
C ILE A 78 6.92 -7.07 -9.86
N LEU A 79 7.82 -7.47 -8.95
CA LEU A 79 7.50 -7.68 -7.54
C LEU A 79 6.91 -6.41 -6.91
N PHE A 80 7.55 -5.26 -7.12
CA PHE A 80 7.02 -3.98 -6.62
C PHE A 80 5.64 -3.65 -7.18
N VAL A 81 5.39 -3.93 -8.46
CA VAL A 81 4.07 -3.72 -9.07
C VAL A 81 3.01 -4.60 -8.42
N TYR A 82 3.25 -5.91 -8.29
CA TYR A 82 2.28 -6.82 -7.68
C TYR A 82 1.92 -6.41 -6.26
N VAL A 83 2.93 -6.05 -5.48
CA VAL A 83 2.74 -5.63 -4.09
C VAL A 83 1.99 -4.31 -4.04
N SER A 84 2.35 -3.32 -4.86
CA SER A 84 1.63 -2.07 -4.95
C SER A 84 0.16 -2.28 -5.33
N VAL A 85 -0.15 -3.22 -6.22
CA VAL A 85 -1.55 -3.56 -6.58
C VAL A 85 -2.29 -4.12 -5.37
N ILE A 86 -1.73 -5.13 -4.70
CA ILE A 86 -2.37 -5.77 -3.52
C ILE A 86 -2.59 -4.73 -2.42
N CYS A 87 -1.57 -3.93 -2.11
CA CYS A 87 -1.64 -2.85 -1.13
C CYS A 87 -2.70 -1.81 -1.50
N CYS A 88 -2.75 -1.37 -2.76
CA CYS A 88 -3.78 -0.45 -3.25
C CYS A 88 -5.19 -1.00 -3.00
N ILE A 89 -5.45 -2.27 -3.36
CA ILE A 89 -6.75 -2.90 -3.18
C ILE A 89 -7.13 -2.89 -1.69
N ILE A 90 -6.25 -3.36 -0.81
CA ILE A 90 -6.57 -3.45 0.62
C ILE A 90 -6.77 -2.06 1.23
N ILE A 91 -5.92 -1.08 0.90
CA ILE A 91 -6.08 0.30 1.41
C ILE A 91 -7.40 0.90 0.93
N PHE A 92 -7.74 0.77 -0.35
CA PHE A 92 -9.00 1.30 -0.88
C PHE A 92 -10.20 0.66 -0.20
N THR A 93 -10.19 -0.67 -0.07
CA THR A 93 -11.24 -1.39 0.66
C THR A 93 -11.36 -0.87 2.08
N TYR A 94 -10.24 -0.74 2.81
CA TYR A 94 -10.23 -0.27 4.19
C TYR A 94 -10.72 1.19 4.31
N ALA A 95 -10.33 2.08 3.39
CA ALA A 95 -10.75 3.47 3.37
C ALA A 95 -12.26 3.59 3.10
N VAL A 96 -12.79 2.83 2.13
CA VAL A 96 -14.22 2.82 1.80
C VAL A 96 -15.04 2.32 3.01
N PHE A 97 -14.66 1.21 3.62
CA PHE A 97 -15.35 0.71 4.81
C PHE A 97 -15.18 1.64 6.01
N GLY A 98 -14.03 2.30 6.16
CA GLY A 98 -13.82 3.36 7.15
C GLY A 98 -14.86 4.47 7.03
N TRP A 99 -15.10 4.98 5.82
CA TRP A 99 -16.14 6.00 5.56
C TRP A 99 -17.56 5.51 5.84
N ILE A 100 -17.86 4.23 5.59
CA ILE A 100 -19.19 3.65 5.81
C ILE A 100 -19.48 3.45 7.29
N LEU A 101 -18.49 2.97 8.05
CA LEU A 101 -18.64 2.43 9.40
C LEU A 101 -18.22 3.41 10.50
N ILE A 102 -17.29 4.31 10.23
CA ILE A 102 -16.66 5.17 11.25
C ILE A 102 -17.13 6.61 11.06
N LYS A 103 -17.68 7.20 12.12
CA LYS A 103 -18.18 8.61 12.10
C LYS A 103 -17.07 9.65 12.15
N GLU A 104 -15.89 9.27 12.62
CA GLU A 104 -14.76 10.17 12.83
C GLU A 104 -14.02 10.44 11.52
N LYS A 105 -14.10 11.68 11.04
CA LYS A 105 -13.63 12.04 9.69
C LYS A 105 -12.11 12.04 9.56
N ILE A 106 -11.37 12.32 10.63
CA ILE A 106 -9.91 12.49 10.57
C ILE A 106 -9.20 11.21 10.13
N GLY A 107 -9.49 10.07 10.76
CA GLY A 107 -8.90 8.77 10.39
C GLY A 107 -9.21 8.39 8.93
N ASN A 108 -10.45 8.63 8.50
CA ASN A 108 -10.88 8.34 7.13
C ASN A 108 -10.21 9.26 6.09
N ILE A 109 -9.98 10.53 6.42
CA ILE A 109 -9.22 11.47 5.56
C ILE A 109 -7.78 10.98 5.40
N ILE A 110 -7.11 10.61 6.50
CA ILE A 110 -5.73 10.10 6.46
C ILE A 110 -5.64 8.84 5.60
N LEU A 111 -6.58 7.89 5.77
CA LEU A 111 -6.64 6.67 4.96
C LEU A 111 -6.91 6.97 3.48
N SER A 112 -7.73 7.98 3.17
CA SER A 112 -8.01 8.40 1.80
C SER A 112 -6.77 9.00 1.12
N ILE A 113 -6.00 9.82 1.84
CA ILE A 113 -4.71 10.35 1.37
C ILE A 113 -3.74 9.19 1.11
N CYS A 114 -3.66 8.23 2.04
CA CYS A 114 -2.85 7.03 1.87
C CYS A 114 -3.23 6.23 0.60
N ALA A 115 -4.53 6.10 0.32
CA ALA A 115 -5.04 5.44 -0.88
C ALA A 115 -4.59 6.15 -2.17
N VAL A 116 -4.67 7.49 -2.21
CA VAL A 116 -4.21 8.28 -3.36
C VAL A 116 -2.70 8.13 -3.57
N ILE A 117 -1.90 8.21 -2.51
CA ILE A 117 -0.44 8.03 -2.59
C ILE A 117 -0.11 6.60 -3.06
N SER A 118 -0.92 5.61 -2.71
CA SER A 118 -0.79 4.22 -3.18
C SER A 118 -0.96 4.10 -4.69
N ILE A 119 -1.96 4.77 -5.26
CA ILE A 119 -2.12 4.85 -6.73
C ILE A 119 -0.90 5.50 -7.39
N VAL A 120 -0.44 6.62 -6.86
CA VAL A 120 0.72 7.33 -7.42
C VAL A 120 1.97 6.44 -7.41
N THR A 121 2.17 5.66 -6.35
CA THR A 121 3.30 4.73 -6.21
C THR A 121 3.19 3.54 -7.15
N LEU A 122 1.97 3.05 -7.37
CA LEU A 122 1.70 2.01 -8.36
C LEU A 122 2.02 2.51 -9.78
N ILE A 123 1.55 3.71 -10.16
CA ILE A 123 1.88 4.33 -11.45
C ILE A 123 3.39 4.46 -11.61
N LEU A 124 4.08 5.00 -10.59
CA LEU A 124 5.53 5.14 -10.61
C LEU A 124 6.22 3.79 -10.83
N SER A 125 5.77 2.73 -10.16
CA SER A 125 6.29 1.37 -10.32
C SER A 125 6.10 0.84 -11.75
N PHE A 126 4.95 1.09 -12.38
CA PHE A 126 4.74 0.73 -13.79
C PHE A 126 5.71 1.44 -14.73
N THR A 127 6.03 2.71 -14.49
CA THR A 127 6.96 3.46 -15.37
C THR A 127 8.39 2.91 -15.34
N MET A 128 8.75 2.10 -14.36
CA MET A 128 10.08 1.52 -14.21
C MET A 128 10.26 0.19 -14.97
N ILE A 129 9.16 -0.50 -15.33
CA ILE A 129 9.20 -1.80 -16.01
C ILE A 129 10.03 -1.73 -17.30
N LYS A 130 9.70 -0.77 -18.18
CA LYS A 130 10.36 -0.66 -19.50
C LYS A 130 11.87 -0.50 -19.34
N MET A 131 12.31 0.36 -18.43
CA MET A 131 13.74 0.60 -18.22
C MET A 131 14.44 -0.62 -17.60
N SER A 132 13.79 -1.30 -16.66
CA SER A 132 14.31 -2.54 -16.06
C SER A 132 14.52 -3.65 -17.11
N GLN A 133 13.60 -3.76 -18.08
CA GLN A 133 13.72 -4.69 -19.21
C GLN A 133 14.87 -4.30 -20.14
N THR A 134 15.08 -3.01 -20.40
CA THR A 134 16.23 -2.54 -21.18
C THR A 134 17.55 -2.91 -20.51
N PHE A 135 17.68 -2.70 -19.20
CA PHE A 135 18.90 -3.06 -18.46
C PHE A 135 19.18 -4.56 -18.54
N TRP A 136 18.15 -5.38 -18.38
CA TRP A 136 18.24 -6.83 -18.50
C TRP A 136 18.64 -7.28 -19.90
N ALA A 137 17.98 -6.74 -20.92
CA ALA A 137 18.29 -7.06 -22.31
C ALA A 137 19.74 -6.70 -22.69
N MET A 138 20.24 -5.55 -22.24
CA MET A 138 21.63 -5.16 -22.48
C MET A 138 22.62 -6.08 -21.76
N THR A 139 22.31 -6.46 -20.52
CA THR A 139 23.14 -7.36 -19.72
C THR A 139 23.25 -8.75 -20.33
N ASN A 140 22.15 -9.28 -20.87
CA ASN A 140 22.17 -10.56 -21.57
C ASN A 140 22.90 -10.50 -22.92
N ARG A 141 22.82 -9.36 -23.64
CA ARG A 141 23.49 -9.19 -24.94
C ARG A 141 24.99 -8.99 -24.80
N LYS A 142 25.42 -8.21 -23.81
CA LYS A 142 26.83 -7.93 -23.53
C LYS A 142 27.04 -7.86 -22.02
N PRO A 143 27.37 -8.98 -21.35
CA PRO A 143 27.70 -8.95 -19.92
C PRO A 143 28.80 -7.91 -19.65
N GLY A 144 28.63 -7.12 -18.59
CA GLY A 144 29.62 -6.07 -18.26
C GLY A 144 29.56 -4.81 -19.13
N TRP A 145 28.52 -4.60 -19.95
CA TRP A 145 28.40 -3.42 -20.82
C TRP A 145 28.55 -2.08 -20.08
N PHE A 146 28.14 -2.02 -18.80
CA PHE A 146 28.26 -0.84 -17.95
C PHE A 146 29.70 -0.57 -17.46
N SER A 147 30.60 -1.55 -17.54
CA SER A 147 32.02 -1.44 -17.17
C SER A 147 32.94 -1.12 -18.34
N ASP A 148 32.39 -1.08 -19.55
CA ASP A 148 33.13 -0.70 -20.75
C ASP A 148 33.37 0.83 -20.73
N PRO A 149 34.63 1.29 -20.68
CA PRO A 149 34.94 2.72 -20.64
C PRO A 149 34.47 3.47 -21.89
N ASN A 150 34.19 2.75 -22.99
CA ASN A 150 33.67 3.31 -24.23
C ASN A 150 32.13 3.28 -24.34
N PHE A 151 31.42 2.71 -23.36
CA PHE A 151 29.96 2.54 -23.46
C PHE A 151 29.18 3.86 -23.27
N ASP A 152 29.68 4.77 -22.43
CA ASP A 152 29.00 6.02 -22.08
C ASP A 152 30.01 7.18 -21.99
N VAL A 153 30.86 7.31 -23.01
CA VAL A 153 31.97 8.29 -23.05
C VAL A 153 31.45 9.73 -22.87
N ASP A 154 30.25 10.02 -23.36
CA ASP A 154 29.60 11.32 -23.27
C ASP A 154 28.63 11.46 -22.08
N ASN A 155 28.52 10.44 -21.21
CA ASN A 155 27.53 10.34 -20.12
C ASN A 155 26.05 10.49 -20.58
N SER A 156 25.76 10.37 -21.88
CA SER A 156 24.41 10.51 -22.42
C SER A 156 23.47 9.44 -21.86
N TRP A 157 23.97 8.22 -21.69
CA TRP A 157 23.18 7.08 -21.26
C TRP A 157 22.92 7.14 -19.74
N ARG A 158 23.94 7.48 -18.94
CA ARG A 158 23.79 7.68 -17.50
C ARG A 158 22.80 8.80 -17.18
N SER A 159 22.87 9.92 -17.90
CA SER A 159 21.96 11.06 -17.70
C SER A 159 20.53 10.79 -18.17
N ALA A 160 20.36 10.09 -19.30
CA ALA A 160 19.03 9.83 -19.87
C ALA A 160 18.29 8.62 -19.29
N ALA A 161 19.02 7.59 -18.83
CA ALA A 161 18.43 6.32 -18.40
C ALA A 161 18.67 6.03 -16.91
N PHE A 162 19.93 6.01 -16.47
CA PHE A 162 20.29 5.56 -15.12
C PHE A 162 19.86 6.55 -14.02
N THR A 163 20.21 7.82 -14.14
CA THR A 163 19.89 8.84 -13.13
C THR A 163 18.37 9.01 -12.95
N PRO A 164 17.56 9.11 -14.01
CA PRO A 164 16.11 9.16 -13.87
C PRO A 164 15.52 7.89 -13.24
N TYR A 165 16.10 6.72 -13.55
CA TYR A 165 15.69 5.47 -12.94
C TYR A 165 15.96 5.46 -11.43
N MET A 166 17.17 5.83 -11.02
CA MET A 166 17.57 5.95 -9.62
C MET A 166 16.67 6.93 -8.85
N ILE A 167 16.42 8.11 -9.41
CA ILE A 167 15.54 9.12 -8.81
C ILE A 167 14.13 8.55 -8.62
N LYS A 168 13.59 7.84 -9.62
CA LYS A 168 12.28 7.20 -9.51
C LYS A 168 12.26 6.10 -8.44
N ASP A 169 13.33 5.32 -8.29
CA ASP A 169 13.39 4.26 -7.28
C ASP A 169 13.45 4.83 -5.86
N VAL A 170 14.23 5.89 -5.66
CA VAL A 170 14.31 6.63 -4.40
C VAL A 170 12.96 7.29 -4.09
N ALA A 171 12.35 7.97 -5.06
CA ALA A 171 11.03 8.58 -4.89
C ALA A 171 9.98 7.53 -4.52
N ARG A 172 9.96 6.37 -5.20
CA ARG A 172 9.07 5.25 -4.89
C ARG A 172 9.27 4.76 -3.45
N THR A 173 10.51 4.63 -3.00
CA THR A 173 10.84 4.22 -1.64
C THR A 173 10.32 5.21 -0.60
N ILE A 174 10.51 6.51 -0.84
CA ILE A 174 9.96 7.57 0.03
C ILE A 174 8.44 7.48 0.10
N LEU A 175 7.76 7.27 -1.03
CA LEU A 175 6.31 7.11 -1.06
C LEU A 175 5.84 5.87 -0.28
N PHE A 176 6.54 4.74 -0.38
CA PHE A 176 6.23 3.55 0.44
C PHE A 176 6.37 3.83 1.95
N ILE A 177 7.40 4.56 2.36
CA ILE A 177 7.59 4.95 3.76
C ILE A 177 6.45 5.86 4.22
N ILE A 178 6.12 6.90 3.45
CA ILE A 178 5.03 7.82 3.76
C ILE A 178 3.70 7.07 3.85
N GLN A 179 3.42 6.15 2.91
CA GLN A 179 2.24 5.31 2.96
C GLN A 179 2.18 4.47 4.23
N ALA A 180 3.27 3.78 4.58
CA ALA A 180 3.31 2.96 5.77
C ALA A 180 3.00 3.79 7.03
N LEU A 181 3.60 4.98 7.16
CA LEU A 181 3.34 5.89 8.27
C LEU A 181 1.89 6.38 8.32
N LEU A 182 1.36 6.86 7.20
CA LEU A 182 -0.04 7.31 7.11
C LEU A 182 -1.01 6.17 7.38
N TYR A 183 -0.72 4.98 6.88
CA TYR A 183 -1.55 3.80 7.10
C TYR A 183 -1.53 3.38 8.56
N ILE A 184 -0.37 3.36 9.21
CA ILE A 184 -0.26 3.09 10.66
C ILE A 184 -1.14 4.06 11.46
N ILE A 185 -1.03 5.36 11.20
CA ILE A 185 -1.79 6.38 11.93
C ILE A 185 -3.30 6.24 11.66
N GLY A 186 -3.69 6.19 10.38
CA GLY A 186 -5.08 6.07 9.98
C GLY A 186 -5.72 4.77 10.46
N HIS A 187 -5.01 3.66 10.36
CA HIS A 187 -5.46 2.35 10.84
C HIS A 187 -5.61 2.35 12.36
N GLN A 188 -4.66 2.86 13.15
CA GLN A 188 -4.79 2.90 14.61
C GLN A 188 -6.02 3.69 15.07
N ILE A 189 -6.30 4.84 14.46
CA ILE A 189 -7.48 5.65 14.77
C ILE A 189 -8.76 4.89 14.41
N SER A 190 -8.83 4.36 13.20
CA SER A 190 -10.03 3.70 12.67
C SER A 190 -10.31 2.35 13.35
N THR A 191 -9.30 1.52 13.55
CA THR A 191 -9.42 0.17 14.13
C THR A 191 -9.82 0.21 15.59
N ARG A 192 -9.26 1.12 16.40
CA ARG A 192 -9.66 1.27 17.81
C ARG A 192 -11.15 1.59 17.95
N LYS A 193 -11.71 2.34 17.01
CA LYS A 193 -13.13 2.72 17.00
C LYS A 193 -14.01 1.58 16.47
N LEU A 194 -13.56 0.89 15.42
CA LEU A 194 -14.21 -0.32 14.92
C LEU A 194 -14.33 -1.37 16.03
N ILE A 195 -13.23 -1.71 16.71
CA ILE A 195 -13.23 -2.69 17.81
C ILE A 195 -14.22 -2.30 18.90
N LYS A 196 -14.18 -1.04 19.38
CA LYS A 196 -15.15 -0.56 20.39
C LYS A 196 -16.60 -0.66 19.94
N ALA A 197 -16.88 -0.40 18.66
CA ALA A 197 -18.23 -0.50 18.12
C ALA A 197 -18.70 -1.96 18.02
N PHE A 198 -17.80 -2.90 17.71
CA PHE A 198 -18.08 -4.32 17.64
C PHE A 198 -18.19 -4.98 19.02
N ASP A 199 -17.35 -4.62 19.98
CA ASP A 199 -17.42 -5.13 21.35
C ASP A 199 -18.74 -4.71 22.01
N PHE A 200 -19.14 -3.45 21.83
CA PHE A 200 -20.44 -2.94 22.28
C PHE A 200 -21.62 -3.71 21.64
N ALA A 201 -21.51 -4.06 20.35
CA ALA A 201 -22.54 -4.84 19.66
C ALA A 201 -22.61 -6.30 20.14
N ASN A 202 -21.51 -6.85 20.66
CA ASN A 202 -21.44 -8.18 21.27
C ASN A 202 -21.87 -8.20 22.75
N GLY A 203 -22.25 -7.06 23.33
CA GLY A 203 -22.62 -6.97 24.75
C GLY A 203 -21.43 -7.15 25.71
N ARG A 204 -20.20 -6.86 25.25
CA ARG A 204 -18.98 -6.85 26.07
C ARG A 204 -18.51 -5.44 26.37
#